data_AF-A0AAV6AW92-F1
#
_entry.id   AF-A0AAV6AW92-F1
#
_cell.length_a   1.000
_cell.length_b   1.000
_cell.length_c   1.000
_cell.angle_alpha   90.00
_cell.angle_beta   90.00
_cell.angle_gamma   90.00
#
_symmetry.space_group_name_H-M   'P 1'
#
loop_
_entity.id
_entity.type
_entity.pdbx_description
1 polymer ?
#
loop_
_entity_poly.entity_id
_entity_poly.type
_entity_poly.pdbx_seq_one_letter_code
_entity_poly.pdbx_strand_id
1 'polypeptide(L)' 'MRGSADGVAPWVTTDSFLPVGATEAQAFGVASDALGNVCVIGELTVGTSKIAPIRRLAAP' A
#
# COMPACT_ATOMS: atom_id res chain seq x y z
N MET A 1 -9.80 -1.11 14.19
CA MET A 1 -9.85 0.37 14.36
C MET A 1 -8.41 0.85 14.42
N ARG A 2 -7.97 1.82 13.60
CA ARG A 2 -6.66 2.47 13.80
C ARG A 2 -6.94 3.81 14.48
N GLY A 3 -6.42 3.98 15.69
CA GLY A 3 -6.46 5.25 16.43
C GLY A 3 -5.09 5.93 16.33
N SER A 4 -5.07 7.26 16.21
CA SER A 4 -3.86 8.03 16.53
C SER A 4 -3.57 7.79 18.02
N ALA A 5 -2.32 7.46 18.37
CA ALA A 5 -1.96 7.05 19.74
C ALA A 5 -2.23 8.16 20.77
N ASP A 6 -2.33 9.40 20.31
CA ASP A 6 -2.52 10.62 21.07
C ASP A 6 -3.82 11.37 20.72
N GLY A 7 -4.61 10.91 19.75
CA GLY A 7 -5.84 11.54 19.27
C GLY A 7 -5.67 12.91 18.58
N VAL A 8 -4.45 13.46 18.55
CA VAL A 8 -4.15 14.81 18.03
C VAL A 8 -3.16 14.78 16.87
N ALA A 9 -2.36 13.71 16.72
CA ALA A 9 -1.44 13.61 15.60
C ALA A 9 -2.19 13.54 14.26
N PRO A 10 -1.82 14.36 13.26
CA PRO A 10 -2.39 14.26 11.94
C PRO A 10 -2.00 12.91 11.32
N TRP A 11 -2.94 12.29 10.61
CA TRP A 11 -2.65 11.12 9.79
C TRP A 11 -1.66 11.52 8.70
N VAL A 12 -0.56 10.77 8.60
CA VAL A 12 0.44 10.93 7.53
C VAL A 12 0.46 9.70 6.65
N THR A 13 0.63 9.92 5.34
CA THR A 13 0.86 8.83 4.38
C THR A 13 2.31 8.34 4.53
N THR A 14 2.49 7.08 4.90
CA THR A 14 3.82 6.46 5.09
C THR A 14 4.35 5.73 3.87
N ASP A 15 3.48 5.33 2.93
CA ASP A 15 3.84 4.71 1.65
C ASP A 15 2.88 5.20 0.57
N SER A 16 3.43 5.51 -0.60
CA SER A 16 2.69 5.79 -1.82
C SER A 16 3.29 4.93 -2.93
N PHE A 17 2.47 4.08 -3.53
CA PHE A 17 2.91 3.10 -4.49
C PHE A 17 2.38 3.40 -5.89
N LEU A 18 3.26 3.91 -6.75
CA LEU A 18 3.04 4.02 -8.19
C LEU A 18 4.39 3.83 -8.90
N PRO A 19 4.70 2.62 -9.40
CA PRO A 19 5.94 2.36 -10.13
C PRO A 19 6.06 3.21 -11.39
N VAL A 20 7.30 3.51 -11.79
CA VAL A 20 7.57 4.22 -13.06
C VAL A 20 6.97 3.43 -14.23
N GLY A 21 6.24 4.13 -15.09
CA GLY A 21 5.56 3.55 -16.25
C GLY A 21 4.14 3.06 -15.97
N ALA A 22 3.73 2.97 -14.70
CA ALA A 22 2.33 2.76 -14.35
C ALA A 22 1.58 4.10 -14.36
N THR A 23 0.36 4.10 -14.88
CA THR A 23 -0.54 5.26 -14.85
C THR A 23 -1.55 5.16 -13.72
N GLU A 24 -1.75 3.96 -13.16
CA GLU A 24 -2.69 3.70 -12.08
C GLU A 24 -2.20 2.53 -11.23
N ALA A 25 -2.49 2.59 -9.94
CA ALA A 25 -2.31 1.51 -8.99
C ALA A 25 -3.55 1.41 -8.09
N GLN A 26 -4.19 0.24 -8.05
CA GLN A 26 -5.34 -0.02 -7.18
C GLN A 26 -5.05 -1.21 -6.27
N ALA A 27 -5.38 -1.05 -4.99
CA ALA A 27 -5.28 -2.13 -4.00
C ALA A 27 -6.60 -2.89 -3.90
N PHE A 28 -6.55 -4.22 -3.92
CA PHE A 28 -7.72 -5.10 -3.76
C PHE A 28 -7.70 -5.90 -2.45
N GLY A 29 -6.52 -6.14 -1.90
CA GLY A 29 -6.37 -6.87 -0.63
C GLY A 29 -5.14 -6.41 0.13
N VAL A 30 -5.25 -6.43 1.46
CA VAL A 30 -4.15 -6.09 2.38
C VAL A 30 -4.15 -7.05 3.55
N ALA A 31 -2.95 -7.47 3.96
CA ALA A 31 -2.71 -8.24 5.18
C ALA A 31 -1.47 -7.70 5.89
N SER A 32 -1.40 -7.91 7.20
CA SER A 32 -0.22 -7.59 8.01
C SER A 32 0.21 -8.79 8.82
N ASP A 33 1.50 -8.86 9.16
CA ASP A 33 2.01 -9.83 10.13
C ASP A 33 2.11 -9.25 11.55
N ALA A 34 2.53 -10.08 12.50
CA ALA A 34 2.68 -9.69 13.91
C ALA A 34 3.84 -8.71 14.16
N LEU A 35 4.75 -8.56 13.19
CA LEU A 35 5.86 -7.61 13.25
C LEU A 35 5.47 -6.25 12.65
N GLY A 36 4.26 -6.12 12.08
CA GLY A 36 3.78 -4.89 11.47
C GLY A 36 4.17 -4.72 10.00
N ASN A 37 4.75 -5.74 9.35
CA ASN A 37 4.94 -5.70 7.91
C ASN A 37 3.57 -5.77 7.22
N VAL A 38 3.43 -5.08 6.10
CA VAL A 38 2.19 -5.02 5.32
C VAL A 38 2.42 -5.59 3.93
N CYS A 39 1.54 -6.48 3.49
CA CYS A 39 1.49 -6.98 2.13
C CYS A 39 0.19 -6.53 1.46
N VAL A 40 0.30 -5.93 0.28
CA VAL A 40 -0.82 -5.46 -0.53
C VAL A 40 -0.81 -6.18 -1.87
N ILE A 41 -1.98 -6.66 -2.29
CA ILE A 41 -2.23 -7.18 -3.64
C ILE A 41 -3.17 -6.24 -4.39
N GLY A 42 -3.05 -6.20 -5.71
CA GLY A 42 -3.85 -5.28 -6.48
C GLY A 42 -3.62 -5.39 -7.98
N GLU A 43 -3.84 -4.28 -8.67
CA GLU A 43 -3.64 -4.12 -10.09
C GLU A 43 -2.84 -2.85 -10.41
N LEU A 44 -1.95 -2.93 -11.40
CA LEU A 44 -1.33 -1.77 -12.06
C LEU A 44 -1.83 -1.67 -13.49
N THR A 45 -2.08 -0.44 -13.93
CA THR A 45 -2.22 -0.12 -15.35
C THR A 45 -0.86 0.32 -15.88
N VAL A 46 -0.27 -0.43 -16.81
CA VAL A 46 1.02 -0.11 -17.47
C VAL A 46 0.80 -0.14 -18.98
N GLY A 47 0.68 1.05 -19.60
CA GLY A 47 0.24 1.15 -20.99
C GLY A 47 -1.14 0.52 -21.18
N THR A 48 -1.24 -0.49 -22.04
CA THR A 48 -2.47 -1.27 -22.27
C THR A 48 -2.55 -2.55 -21.40
N SER A 49 -1.52 -2.82 -20.59
CA SER A 49 -1.44 -4.05 -19.78
C SER A 49 -1.97 -3.84 -18.37
N LYS A 50 -2.56 -4.91 -17.82
CA LYS A 50 -2.89 -5.04 -16.41
C LYS A 50 -1.93 -6.02 -15.75
N ILE A 51 -1.30 -5.59 -14.65
CA ILE A 51 -0.34 -6.41 -13.90
C ILE A 51 -0.90 -6.58 -12.49
N ALA A 52 -0.82 -7.79 -11.93
CA ALA A 52 -1.22 -8.08 -10.56
C ALA A 52 0.01 -8.08 -9.62
N PRO A 53 0.43 -6.93 -9.06
CA PRO A 53 1.57 -6.88 -8.15
C PRO A 53 1.26 -7.46 -6.77
N ILE A 54 2.32 -7.94 -6.12
CA ILE A 54 2.36 -8.14 -4.67
C ILE A 54 3.39 -7.15 -4.13
N ARG A 55 2.96 -6.21 -3.28
CA ARG A 55 3.81 -5.18 -2.68
C ARG A 55 3.96 -5.45 -1.18
N ARG A 56 5.19 -5.55 -0.71
CA ARG A 56 5.51 -5.61 0.73
C ARG A 56 6.07 -4.28 1.19
N LEU A 57 5.52 -3.73 2.27
CA LEU A 57 6.05 -2.61 3.04
C LEU A 57 6.57 -3.16 4.37
N ALA A 58 7.83 -2.86 4.68
CA ALA A 58 8.44 -3.26 5.94
C ALA A 58 7.88 -2.42 7.09
N ALA A 59 7.85 -3.01 8.29
CA ALA A 59 7.56 -2.26 9.50
C ALA A 59 8.58 -1.11 9.72
N PRO A 60 8.18 -0.01 10.39
CA PRO A 60 9.07 1.12 10.72
C PRO A 60 10.25 0.75 11.61
#